data_AF-A0A1G1C5D2-F1
#
_entry.id   AF-A0A1G1C5D2-F1
#
_cell.length_a   1.000
_cell.length_b   1.000
_cell.length_c   1.000
_cell.angle_alpha   90.00
_cell.angle_beta   90.00
_cell.angle_gamma   90.00
#
_symmetry.space_group_name_H-M   'P 1'
#
loop_
_entity.id
_entity.type
_entity.pdbx_description
1 polymer ?
#
loop_
_entity_poly.entity_id
_entity_poly.type
_entity_poly.pdbx_seq_one_letter_code
_entity_poly.pdbx_strand_id
1 'polypeptide(L)'
;MSADRKRLIFSVLRAVIGFGLAALLIHLTLKSTRTSVGALCHEILNGNRLLLLTALALYGFVVGITVRRWQMLLAVQGVHISFPQAARLTMIGVFFNLAIPGAVSGDLVKMGYIAK
;
A
#
# COMPACT_ATOMS: atom_id res chain seq x y z
N MET A 1 13.98 27.64 18.74
CA MET A 1 12.83 27.67 17.80
C MET A 1 13.25 27.30 16.37
N SER A 2 14.02 26.21 16.15
CA SER A 2 14.73 25.99 14.87
C SER A 2 14.80 24.56 14.31
N ALA A 3 14.40 23.52 15.06
CA ALA A 3 14.52 22.13 14.60
C ALA A 3 13.29 21.62 13.83
N ASP A 4 12.08 21.91 14.32
CA ASP A 4 10.83 21.41 13.71
C ASP A 4 10.52 22.04 12.35
N ARG A 5 10.86 23.32 12.19
CA ARG A 5 10.66 24.05 10.92
C ARG A 5 11.55 23.51 9.79
N LYS A 6 12.80 23.14 10.09
CA LYS A 6 13.72 22.53 9.11
C LYS A 6 13.23 21.14 8.68
N ARG A 7 12.70 20.35 9.62
CA ARG A 7 12.08 19.04 9.32
C ARG A 7 10.83 19.20 8.46
N LEU A 8 9.97 20.17 8.76
CA LEU A 8 8.76 20.46 7.98
C LEU A 8 9.10 20.85 6.55
N ILE A 9 10.05 21.78 6.36
CA ILE A 9 10.49 22.23 5.03
C ILE A 9 11.05 21.05 4.22
N PHE A 10 11.88 20.21 4.83
CA PHE A 10 12.44 19.05 4.16
C PHE A 10 11.37 18.03 3.74
N SER A 11 10.38 17.78 4.62
CA SER A 11 9.25 16.89 4.32
C SER A 11 8.37 17.42 3.19
N VAL A 12 8.05 18.73 3.21
CA VAL A 12 7.26 19.39 2.16
C VAL A 12 8.02 19.37 0.84
N LEU A 13 9.30 19.71 0.84
CA LEU A 13 10.14 19.68 -0.36
C LEU A 13 10.18 18.27 -0.97
N ARG A 14 10.39 17.23 -0.15
CA ARG A 14 10.38 15.84 -0.61
C ARG A 14 9.02 15.43 -1.18
N ALA A 15 7.92 15.83 -0.55
CA ALA A 15 6.58 15.57 -1.05
C ALA A 15 6.34 16.26 -2.39
N VAL A 16 6.68 17.55 -2.50
CA VAL A 16 6.54 18.33 -3.75
C VAL A 16 7.36 17.72 -4.88
N ILE A 17 8.59 17.30 -4.62
CA ILE A 17 9.43 16.61 -5.61
C ILE A 17 8.78 15.29 -6.03
N GLY A 18 8.30 14.49 -5.07
CA GLY A 18 7.64 13.20 -5.36
C GLY A 18 6.38 13.35 -6.20
N PHE A 19 5.49 14.27 -5.82
CA PHE A 19 4.26 14.56 -6.56
C PHE A 19 4.55 15.20 -7.93
N GLY A 20 5.52 16.10 -8.01
CA GLY A 20 5.94 16.73 -9.26
C GLY A 20 6.53 15.73 -10.25
N LEU A 21 7.38 14.82 -9.77
CA LEU A 21 7.94 13.75 -10.59
C LEU A 21 6.85 12.77 -11.06
N ALA A 22 5.92 12.39 -10.17
CA ALA A 22 4.79 11.55 -10.52
C ALA A 22 3.91 12.21 -11.61
N ALA A 23 3.57 13.48 -11.45
CA ALA A 23 2.80 14.24 -12.43
C ALA A 23 3.53 14.36 -13.78
N LEU A 24 4.85 14.61 -13.77
CA LEU A 24 5.68 14.64 -14.97
C LEU A 24 5.68 13.28 -15.68
N LEU A 25 5.88 12.18 -14.96
CA LEU A 25 5.88 10.83 -15.52
C LEU A 25 4.52 10.46 -16.11
N ILE A 26 3.43 10.82 -15.43
CA ILE A 26 2.07 10.63 -15.95
C ILE A 26 1.88 11.45 -17.24
N HIS A 27 2.31 12.72 -17.26
CA HIS A 27 2.20 13.58 -18.43
C HIS A 27 3.02 13.07 -19.61
N LEU A 28 4.25 12.61 -19.39
CA LEU A 28 5.11 12.01 -20.40
C LEU A 28 4.50 10.71 -20.96
N THR A 29 3.93 9.88 -20.09
CA THR A 29 3.27 8.62 -20.48
C THR A 29 2.04 8.88 -21.35
N LEU A 30 1.19 9.84 -20.94
CA LEU A 30 0.00 10.24 -21.71
C LEU A 30 0.36 10.83 -23.07
N LYS A 31 1.42 11.67 -23.12
CA LYS A 31 1.91 12.25 -24.37
C LYS A 31 2.51 11.20 -25.31
N SER A 32 3.20 10.21 -24.76
CA SER A 32 3.85 9.13 -25.53
C SER A 32 2.85 8.10 -26.09
N THR A 33 1.71 7.90 -25.43
CA THR A 33 0.76 6.82 -25.77
C THR A 33 -0.42 7.28 -26.64
N ARG A 34 -0.61 8.60 -26.84
CA ARG A 34 -1.77 9.20 -27.56
C ARG A 34 -3.15 8.63 -27.13
N THR A 35 -3.26 8.09 -25.93
CA THR A 35 -4.51 7.51 -25.43
C THR A 35 -5.34 8.61 -24.76
N SER A 36 -6.57 8.77 -25.23
CA SER A 36 -7.57 9.59 -24.54
C SER A 36 -7.99 8.91 -23.24
N VAL A 37 -8.31 9.70 -22.21
CA VAL A 37 -8.82 9.17 -20.92
C VAL A 37 -10.07 8.31 -21.13
N GLY A 38 -10.87 8.61 -22.17
CA GLY A 38 -12.02 7.82 -22.58
C GLY A 38 -11.66 6.42 -23.10
N ALA A 39 -10.56 6.28 -23.84
CA ALA A 39 -10.09 4.98 -24.32
C ALA A 39 -9.62 4.08 -23.16
N LEU A 40 -8.96 4.64 -22.15
CA LEU A 40 -8.55 3.91 -20.94
C LEU A 40 -9.75 3.34 -20.17
N CYS A 41 -10.80 4.14 -19.97
CA CYS A 41 -12.03 3.65 -19.33
C CYS A 41 -12.67 2.52 -20.14
N HIS A 42 -12.65 2.63 -21.47
CA HIS A 42 -13.22 1.59 -22.34
C HIS A 42 -12.40 0.29 -22.31
N GLU A 43 -11.07 0.37 -22.19
CA GLU A 43 -10.20 -0.80 -22.01
C GLU A 43 -10.36 -1.46 -20.64
N ILE A 44 -10.55 -0.68 -19.56
CA ILE A 44 -10.78 -1.24 -18.22
C ILE A 44 -12.12 -2.00 -18.19
N LEU A 45 -13.17 -1.44 -18.77
CA LEU A 45 -14.51 -2.07 -18.80
C LEU A 45 -14.58 -3.28 -19.73
N ASN A 46 -13.83 -3.29 -20.83
CA ASN A 46 -13.74 -4.42 -21.75
C ASN A 46 -12.54 -5.33 -21.48
N GLY A 47 -11.85 -5.12 -20.36
CA GLY A 47 -10.69 -5.90 -19.98
C GLY A 47 -11.02 -7.39 -19.89
N ASN A 48 -10.07 -8.23 -20.28
CA ASN A 48 -10.24 -9.67 -20.22
C ASN A 48 -10.51 -10.10 -18.76
N ARG A 49 -11.73 -10.58 -18.50
CA ARG A 49 -12.18 -11.01 -17.18
C ARG A 49 -11.27 -12.07 -16.57
N LEU A 50 -10.73 -12.97 -17.38
CA LEU A 50 -9.82 -14.01 -16.91
C LEU A 50 -8.52 -13.39 -16.37
N LEU A 51 -7.94 -12.43 -17.09
CA LEU A 51 -6.73 -11.75 -16.64
C LEU A 51 -6.97 -10.97 -15.35
N LEU A 52 -8.11 -10.29 -15.22
CA LEU A 52 -8.48 -9.59 -13.98
C LEU A 52 -8.64 -10.56 -12.80
N LEU A 53 -9.28 -11.71 -13.01
CA LEU A 53 -9.41 -12.74 -11.99
C LEU A 53 -8.05 -13.34 -11.61
N THR A 54 -7.16 -13.58 -12.58
CA THR A 54 -5.80 -14.06 -12.27
C THR A 54 -4.99 -13.03 -11.48
N ALA A 55 -5.09 -11.74 -11.82
CA ALA A 55 -4.44 -10.68 -11.07
C ALA A 55 -4.97 -10.60 -9.63
N LEU A 56 -6.29 -10.70 -9.44
CA LEU A 56 -6.91 -10.73 -8.13
C LEU A 56 -6.46 -11.95 -7.31
N ALA A 57 -6.42 -13.14 -7.93
CA ALA A 57 -5.98 -14.37 -7.29
C ALA A 57 -4.51 -14.32 -6.87
N LEU A 58 -3.62 -13.84 -7.76
CA LEU A 58 -2.21 -13.66 -7.47
C LEU A 58 -1.98 -12.63 -6.36
N TYR A 59 -2.70 -11.51 -6.38
CA TYR A 59 -2.61 -10.52 -5.32
C TYR A 59 -3.10 -11.08 -3.98
N GLY A 60 -4.24 -11.78 -3.98
CA GLY A 60 -4.75 -12.47 -2.79
C GLY A 60 -3.76 -13.50 -2.24
N PHE A 61 -3.06 -14.22 -3.12
CA PHE A 61 -2.02 -15.17 -2.73
C PHE A 61 -0.82 -14.48 -2.07
N VAL A 62 -0.33 -13.37 -2.63
CA VAL A 62 0.75 -12.55 -2.03
C VAL A 62 0.35 -12.02 -0.65
N VAL A 63 -0.90 -11.57 -0.50
CA VAL A 63 -1.43 -11.15 0.79
C VAL A 63 -1.48 -12.33 1.77
N GLY A 64 -1.92 -13.52 1.34
CA GLY A 64 -1.91 -14.73 2.15
C GLY A 64 -0.50 -15.10 2.66
N ILE A 65 0.52 -15.01 1.80
CA ILE A 65 1.92 -15.18 2.20
C ILE A 65 2.32 -14.13 3.25
N THR A 66 1.91 -12.88 3.07
CA THR A 66 2.22 -11.80 4.01
C THR A 66 1.60 -12.05 5.38
N VAL A 67 0.36 -12.54 5.42
CA VAL A 67 -0.32 -12.94 6.66
C VAL A 67 0.45 -14.07 7.34
N ARG A 68 0.83 -15.11 6.59
CA ARG A 68 1.58 -16.25 7.16
C ARG A 68 2.94 -15.82 7.67
N ARG A 69 3.65 -14.97 6.93
CA ARG A 69 4.92 -14.37 7.35
C ARG A 69 4.77 -13.64 8.67
N TRP A 70 3.73 -12.84 8.78
CA TRP A 70 3.45 -12.06 9.99
C TRP A 70 3.10 -12.96 11.19
N GLN A 71 2.32 -14.02 10.97
CA GLN A 71 2.01 -15.03 11.98
C GLN A 71 3.26 -15.77 12.47
N MET A 72 4.22 -16.07 11.57
CA MET A 72 5.50 -16.69 11.96
C MET A 72 6.35 -15.76 12.81
N LEU A 73 6.40 -14.46 12.48
CA LEU A 73 7.13 -13.46 13.28
C LEU A 73 6.58 -13.39 14.71
N LEU A 74 5.26 -13.43 14.88
CA LEU A 74 4.64 -13.49 16.20
C LEU A 74 4.93 -14.78 16.97
N ALA A 75 4.90 -15.92 16.28
CA ALA A 75 5.13 -17.21 16.93
C ALA A 75 6.52 -17.27 17.58
N VAL A 76 7.52 -16.65 16.93
CA VAL A 76 8.88 -16.48 17.49
C VAL A 76 8.87 -15.61 18.76
N GLN A 77 7.94 -14.68 18.89
CA GLN A 77 7.74 -13.84 20.09
C GLN A 77 6.84 -14.50 21.15
N GLY A 78 6.46 -15.77 20.96
CA GLY A 78 5.57 -16.52 21.86
C GLY A 78 4.08 -16.23 21.68
N VAL A 79 3.69 -15.36 20.75
CA VAL A 79 2.29 -15.00 20.51
C VAL A 79 1.70 -15.89 19.42
N HIS A 80 0.70 -16.69 19.79
CA HIS A 80 0.05 -17.63 18.87
C HIS A 80 -1.35 -17.14 18.53
N ILE A 81 -1.53 -16.65 17.30
CA ILE A 81 -2.85 -16.24 16.79
C ILE A 81 -3.28 -17.13 15.63
N SER A 82 -4.58 -17.28 15.44
CA SER A 82 -5.14 -18.01 14.30
C SER A 82 -4.92 -17.25 12.98
N PHE A 83 -4.91 -17.97 11.86
CA PHE A 83 -4.74 -17.36 10.54
C PHE A 83 -5.80 -16.29 10.21
N PRO A 84 -7.12 -16.48 10.49
CA PRO A 84 -8.12 -15.44 10.23
C PRO A 84 -7.89 -14.17 11.06
N GLN A 85 -7.42 -14.31 12.31
CA GLN A 85 -7.07 -13.16 13.15
C GLN A 85 -5.86 -12.42 12.56
N ALA A 86 -4.81 -13.15 12.17
CA ALA A 86 -3.64 -12.58 11.51
C ALA A 86 -4.00 -11.87 10.19
N ALA A 87 -4.93 -12.44 9.42
CA ALA A 87 -5.44 -11.84 8.19
C ALA A 87 -6.15 -10.51 8.47
N ARG A 88 -7.03 -10.48 9.49
CA ARG A 88 -7.73 -9.25 9.90
C ARG A 88 -6.75 -8.16 10.33
N LEU A 89 -5.78 -8.49 11.19
CA LEU A 89 -4.71 -7.59 11.63
C LEU A 89 -3.86 -7.07 10.45
N THR A 90 -3.55 -7.95 9.50
CA THR A 90 -2.80 -7.57 8.29
C THR A 90 -3.59 -6.58 7.43
N MET A 91 -4.89 -6.81 7.22
CA MET A 91 -5.75 -5.89 6.46
C MET A 91 -5.89 -4.53 7.15
N ILE A 92 -6.05 -4.51 8.48
CA ILE A 92 -6.06 -3.27 9.25
C ILE A 92 -4.75 -2.51 9.06
N GLY A 93 -3.60 -3.20 9.13
CA GLY A 93 -2.31 -2.57 8.90
C GLY A 93 -2.13 -2.05 7.47
N VAL A 94 -2.63 -2.77 6.45
CA VAL A 94 -2.61 -2.29 5.07
C VAL A 94 -3.45 -1.01 4.93
N PHE A 95 -4.63 -0.96 5.53
CA PHE A 95 -5.46 0.24 5.55
C PHE A 95 -4.72 1.44 6.17
N PHE A 96 -4.08 1.26 7.32
CA PHE A 96 -3.34 2.34 7.98
C PHE A 96 -2.08 2.76 7.21
N ASN A 97 -1.39 1.85 6.54
CA ASN A 97 -0.28 2.18 5.65
C ASN A 97 -0.74 3.00 4.42
N LEU A 98 -1.99 2.82 3.96
CA LEU A 98 -2.57 3.61 2.87
C LEU A 98 -3.10 4.97 3.35
N ALA A 99 -3.74 5.00 4.52
CA ALA A 99 -4.40 6.19 5.03
C ALA A 99 -3.45 7.17 5.74
N ILE A 100 -2.40 6.67 6.40
CA ILE A 100 -1.47 7.48 7.19
C ILE A 100 -0.10 7.48 6.52
N PRO A 101 0.44 8.67 6.17
CA PRO A 101 1.79 8.81 5.65
C PRO A 101 2.82 8.31 6.68
N GLY A 102 3.41 7.14 6.43
CA GLY A 102 4.44 6.56 7.28
C GLY A 102 4.53 5.05 7.07
N ALA A 103 5.68 4.55 6.61
CA ALA A 103 5.86 3.15 6.21
C ALA A 103 5.71 2.11 7.35
N VAL A 104 5.57 2.56 8.60
CA VAL A 104 5.53 1.72 9.82
C VAL A 104 4.19 1.88 10.58
N SER A 105 3.28 2.74 10.11
CA SER A 105 2.02 3.04 10.80
C SER A 105 1.15 1.79 10.97
N GLY A 106 1.07 0.95 9.93
CA GLY A 106 0.30 -0.28 9.95
C GLY A 106 0.83 -1.34 10.92
N ASP A 107 2.14 -1.41 11.14
CA ASP A 107 2.74 -2.40 12.05
C ASP A 107 2.63 -1.98 13.52
N LEU A 108 2.67 -0.66 13.81
CA LEU A 108 2.40 -0.14 15.15
C LEU A 108 0.97 -0.45 15.61
N VAL A 109 -0.02 -0.31 14.72
CA VAL A 109 -1.41 -0.62 15.04
C VAL A 109 -1.60 -2.10 15.32
N LYS A 110 -0.96 -2.99 14.55
CA LYS A 110 -1.02 -4.45 14.81
C LYS A 110 -0.48 -4.80 16.18
N MET A 111 0.67 -4.24 16.56
CA MET A 111 1.28 -4.47 17.87
C MET A 111 0.38 -3.95 19.00
N GLY A 112 -0.20 -2.76 18.84
CA GLY A 112 -1.13 -2.20 19.82
C GLY A 112 -2.41 -3.04 20.03
N TYR A 113 -2.92 -3.68 18.97
CA TYR A 113 -4.08 -4.58 19.08
C TYR A 113 -3.78 -5.93 19.75
N ILE A 114 -2.51 -6.34 19.81
CA ILE A 114 -2.09 -7.61 20.40
C ILE A 114 -1.58 -7.44 21.82
N ALA A 115 -1.03 -6.26 22.14
CA ALA A 115 -0.63 -5.90 23.49
C ALA A 115 -1.81 -5.61 24.43
N LYS A 116 -3.05 -5.61 23.90
CA LYS A 116 -4.29 -5.40 24.65
C LYS A 116 -5.08 -6.71 24.74
#